data_AF-A0A9R0W529-F1
#
_entry.id   AF-A0A9R0W529-F1
#
_cell.length_a   1.000
_cell.length_b   1.000
_cell.length_c   1.000
_cell.angle_alpha   90.00
_cell.angle_beta   90.00
_cell.angle_gamma   90.00
#
_symmetry.space_group_name_H-M   'P 1'
#
loop_
_entity.id
_entity.type
_entity.pdbx_description
1 polymer ?
#
loop_
_entity_poly.entity_id
_entity_poly.type
_entity_poly.pdbx_seq_one_letter_code
_entity_poly.pdbx_strand_id
1 'polypeptide(L)'
;MQTREGLKIGLACLKHGSAKDRKKIIKSLKGQNMKLALGDYGCLFLACLLSIVDDTKLVTKVVIDELTNHLKELIFDKNGRRPLLQLLHPLCSRYLTPTDLNCLKYSVPSLVSKDEASESATKVNLDSKLDDVADKEHGGSEDTLVASDSKKDPFKRRQELLVKSELFEVLIETCIENVGELLRTNFGKDVLYEVSVGGKNNFLEGVTDRIHVLHNAIACDAARPRTDDGDEHAFDNYHSSRTIRRMILDCPAFAATLWKTALEGKCKLYADGFSSMVLAAYLESPNSGVKDLAKSELQPLIDGGILKPQDHKAEEKSAMECSSDESSELSDTDTGYHAKKAYKDLKSGKLVARFGTDRFRCPFCPEKKQLDYRYRELIRHVIVVGASRRPWKVRANHRALAKHLETDHADAPGSSSMPLRQAEALYLSKIKRSQAGARSTCKLSR
;
A
#
# COMPACT_ATOMS: atom_id res chain seq x y z
N MET A 1 3.75 19.46 18.85
CA MET A 1 4.03 18.00 18.83
C MET A 1 4.75 17.62 17.53
N GLN A 2 5.92 18.23 17.28
CA GLN A 2 6.71 17.99 16.04
C GLN A 2 7.98 17.18 16.31
N THR A 3 8.21 16.77 17.55
CA THR A 3 9.37 15.99 17.99
C THR A 3 8.90 14.80 18.82
N ARG A 4 9.74 13.76 18.92
CA ARG A 4 9.47 12.59 19.75
C ARG A 4 9.22 12.95 21.22
N GLU A 5 10.02 13.85 21.79
CA GLU A 5 9.83 14.31 23.17
C GLU A 5 8.56 15.14 23.32
N GLY A 6 8.24 15.99 22.33
CA GLY A 6 6.98 16.71 22.30
C GLY A 6 5.75 15.80 22.21
N LEU A 7 5.86 14.65 21.53
CA LEU A 7 4.83 13.62 21.52
C LEU A 7 4.68 12.97 22.90
N LYS A 8 5.77 12.51 23.52
CA LYS A 8 5.72 11.88 24.85
C LYS A 8 5.05 12.78 25.88
N ILE A 9 5.43 14.05 25.93
CA ILE A 9 4.80 15.04 26.82
C ILE A 9 3.30 15.18 26.51
N GLY A 10 2.95 15.32 25.23
CA GLY A 10 1.54 15.40 24.81
C GLY A 10 0.73 14.17 25.22
N LEU A 11 1.26 12.97 24.99
CA LEU A 11 0.62 11.71 25.39
C LEU A 11 0.45 11.60 26.90
N ALA A 12 1.46 12.01 27.68
CA ALA A 12 1.35 12.05 29.14
C ALA A 12 0.24 13.00 29.59
N CYS A 13 0.19 14.22 29.04
CA CYS A 13 -0.89 15.18 29.35
C CYS A 13 -2.28 14.63 28.98
N LEU A 14 -2.38 13.85 27.91
CA LEU A 14 -3.64 13.28 27.46
C LEU A 14 -4.08 12.07 28.31
N LYS A 15 -3.14 11.18 28.65
CA LYS A 15 -3.41 9.95 29.43
C LYS A 15 -3.66 10.21 30.90
N HIS A 16 -2.91 11.13 31.50
CA HIS A 16 -2.94 11.44 32.93
C HIS A 16 -3.72 12.71 33.26
N GLY A 17 -4.10 13.48 32.24
CA GLY A 17 -4.87 14.70 32.42
C GLY A 17 -6.34 14.41 32.77
N SER A 18 -6.90 15.26 33.63
CA SER A 18 -8.31 15.19 33.98
C SER A 18 -9.20 15.42 32.74
N ALA A 19 -10.50 15.12 32.83
CA ALA A 19 -11.45 15.46 31.77
C ALA A 19 -11.45 16.96 31.43
N LYS A 20 -11.16 17.83 32.42
CA LYS A 20 -11.04 19.29 32.21
C LYS A 20 -9.80 19.64 31.39
N ASP A 21 -8.68 18.96 31.64
CA ASP A 21 -7.43 19.19 30.91
C ASP A 21 -7.53 18.68 29.47
N ARG A 22 -8.07 17.48 29.27
CA ARG A 22 -8.34 16.93 27.93
C ARG A 22 -9.25 17.85 27.11
N LYS A 23 -10.28 18.43 27.73
CA LYS A 23 -11.15 19.43 27.09
C LYS A 23 -10.39 20.70 26.67
N LYS A 24 -9.45 21.20 27.48
CA LYS A 24 -8.60 22.35 27.11
C LYS A 24 -7.66 21.99 25.97
N ILE A 25 -7.03 20.82 26.05
CA ILE A 25 -6.13 20.29 25.01
C ILE A 25 -6.88 20.22 23.69
N ILE A 26 -8.03 19.53 23.63
CA ILE A 26 -8.81 19.39 22.38
C ILE A 26 -9.16 20.75 21.79
N LYS A 27 -9.66 21.69 22.60
CA LYS A 27 -10.01 23.03 22.12
C LYS A 27 -8.82 23.78 21.51
N SER A 28 -7.61 23.55 22.02
CA SER A 28 -6.38 24.17 21.48
C SER A 28 -5.96 23.61 20.12
N LEU A 29 -6.47 22.45 19.70
CA LEU A 29 -6.14 21.81 18.42
C LEU A 29 -6.94 22.38 17.24
N LYS A 30 -7.99 23.16 17.49
CA LYS A 30 -8.89 23.66 16.46
C LYS A 30 -8.13 24.39 15.35
N GLY A 31 -8.29 23.94 14.09
CA GLY A 31 -7.62 24.51 12.93
C GLY A 31 -6.14 24.10 12.78
N GLN A 32 -5.66 23.14 13.58
CA GLN A 32 -4.31 22.57 13.48
C GLN A 32 -4.34 21.05 13.24
N ASN A 33 -5.51 20.43 13.14
CA ASN A 33 -5.62 18.97 13.08
C ASN A 33 -5.02 18.42 11.79
N MET A 34 -5.17 19.12 10.66
CA MET A 34 -4.52 18.73 9.41
C MET A 34 -3.00 18.68 9.53
N LYS A 35 -2.39 19.76 10.04
CA LYS A 35 -0.95 19.83 10.26
C LYS A 35 -0.46 18.73 11.21
N LEU A 36 -1.26 18.36 12.22
CA LEU A 36 -0.94 17.27 13.12
C LEU A 36 -1.05 15.92 12.41
N ALA A 37 -2.14 15.67 11.68
CA ALA A 37 -2.38 14.41 10.98
C ALA A 37 -1.29 14.08 9.95
N LEU A 38 -0.80 15.07 9.21
CA LEU A 38 0.27 14.89 8.23
C LEU A 38 1.68 14.78 8.85
N GLY A 39 1.83 15.13 10.13
CA GLY A 39 3.12 15.09 10.83
C GLY A 39 3.44 13.72 11.43
N ASP A 40 4.73 13.35 11.39
CA ASP A 40 5.23 12.04 11.87
C ASP A 40 4.79 11.70 13.30
N TYR A 41 4.79 12.70 14.17
CA TYR A 41 4.40 12.55 15.57
C TYR A 41 2.98 13.03 15.88
N GLY A 42 2.47 13.98 15.10
CA GLY A 42 1.13 14.53 15.31
C GLY A 42 0.04 13.50 15.03
N CYS A 43 0.24 12.64 14.02
CA CYS A 43 -0.68 11.55 13.71
C CYS A 43 -0.84 10.56 14.87
N LEU A 44 0.25 10.25 15.58
CA LEU A 44 0.25 9.38 16.76
C LEU A 44 -0.47 10.04 17.95
N PHE A 45 -0.28 11.35 18.13
CA PHE A 45 -1.02 12.09 19.15
C PHE A 45 -2.54 12.05 18.87
N LEU A 46 -2.96 12.28 17.63
CA LEU A 46 -4.37 12.17 17.23
C LEU A 46 -4.89 10.75 17.39
N ALA A 47 -4.12 9.73 17.02
CA ALA A 47 -4.48 8.32 17.22
C ALA A 47 -4.73 8.00 18.70
N CYS A 48 -3.86 8.48 19.61
CA CYS A 48 -4.07 8.33 21.05
C CYS A 48 -5.33 9.08 21.50
N LEU A 49 -5.52 10.34 21.07
CA LEU A 49 -6.69 11.16 21.40
C LEU A 49 -8.00 10.47 21.05
N LEU A 50 -8.10 9.95 19.83
CA LEU A 50 -9.26 9.19 19.36
C LEU A 50 -9.48 7.89 20.16
N SER A 51 -8.41 7.35 20.75
CA SER A 51 -8.45 6.09 21.48
C SER A 51 -8.85 6.24 22.95
N ILE A 52 -8.59 7.38 23.61
CA ILE A 52 -8.74 7.48 25.08
C ILE A 52 -9.65 8.61 25.59
N VAL A 53 -10.07 9.54 24.73
CA VAL A 53 -10.92 10.65 25.19
C VAL A 53 -12.39 10.27 25.16
N ASP A 54 -13.07 10.46 26.30
CA ASP A 54 -14.48 10.09 26.47
C ASP A 54 -15.47 11.15 25.97
N ASP A 55 -15.08 12.44 25.92
CA ASP A 55 -15.90 13.53 25.38
C ASP A 55 -15.89 13.51 23.83
N THR A 56 -16.49 12.45 23.29
CA THR A 56 -16.57 12.17 21.85
C THR A 56 -17.34 13.23 21.09
N LYS A 57 -18.28 13.95 21.72
CA LYS A 57 -18.97 15.09 21.10
C LYS A 57 -18.01 16.24 20.81
N LEU A 58 -17.14 16.56 21.77
CA LEU A 58 -16.12 17.60 21.58
C LEU A 58 -15.06 17.15 20.58
N VAL A 59 -14.60 15.89 20.66
CA VAL A 59 -13.66 15.31 19.69
C VAL A 59 -14.25 15.34 18.29
N THR A 60 -15.54 15.02 18.14
CA THR A 60 -16.23 15.06 16.84
C THR A 60 -16.17 16.48 16.28
N LYS A 61 -16.68 17.44 17.05
CA LYS A 61 -16.78 18.85 16.64
C LYS A 61 -15.44 19.50 16.28
N VAL A 62 -14.35 19.13 16.97
CA VAL A 62 -13.06 19.81 16.83
C VAL A 62 -12.09 19.04 15.94
N VAL A 63 -12.13 17.72 15.97
CA VAL A 63 -11.16 16.86 15.28
C VAL A 63 -11.81 16.16 14.10
N ILE A 64 -12.89 15.39 14.32
CA ILE A 64 -13.51 14.59 13.25
C ILE A 64 -14.05 15.47 12.14
N ASP A 65 -14.78 16.55 12.46
CA ASP A 65 -15.34 17.46 11.44
C ASP A 65 -14.23 18.08 10.57
N GLU A 66 -13.08 18.43 11.17
CA GLU A 66 -11.94 18.98 10.43
C GLU A 66 -11.29 17.91 9.54
N LEU A 67 -11.05 16.70 10.05
CA LEU A 67 -10.49 15.61 9.26
C LEU A 67 -11.42 15.20 8.10
N THR A 68 -12.74 15.22 8.33
CA THR A 68 -13.76 14.87 7.33
C THR A 68 -13.66 15.77 6.10
N ASN A 69 -13.44 17.07 6.29
CA ASN A 69 -13.31 18.05 5.20
C ASN A 69 -12.06 17.87 4.34
N HIS A 70 -11.09 17.06 4.80
CA HIS A 70 -9.80 16.86 4.13
C HIS A 70 -9.51 15.38 3.86
N LEU A 71 -10.53 14.52 3.89
CA LEU A 71 -10.36 13.07 3.74
C LEU A 71 -9.55 12.68 2.51
N LYS A 72 -9.80 13.31 1.37
CA LYS A 72 -9.08 13.02 0.12
C LYS A 72 -7.57 13.21 0.28
N GLU A 73 -7.10 14.22 1.01
CA GLU A 73 -5.66 14.37 1.26
C GLU A 73 -5.14 13.32 2.26
N LEU A 74 -5.91 13.08 3.33
CA LEU A 74 -5.51 12.20 4.42
C LEU A 74 -5.37 10.73 3.99
N ILE A 75 -6.28 10.21 3.17
CA ILE A 75 -6.27 8.79 2.79
C ILE A 75 -5.08 8.40 1.92
N PHE A 76 -4.49 9.35 1.18
CA PHE A 76 -3.29 9.10 0.38
C PHE A 76 -1.98 9.35 1.14
N ASP A 77 -2.03 10.05 2.29
CA ASP A 77 -0.83 10.45 3.01
C ASP A 77 -0.23 9.33 3.91
N LYS A 78 1.10 9.38 4.07
CA LYS A 78 1.86 8.42 4.91
C LYS A 78 1.42 8.48 6.40
N ASN A 79 1.12 9.67 6.91
CA ASN A 79 0.79 9.91 8.30
C ASN A 79 -0.71 10.20 8.47
N GLY A 80 -1.30 10.92 7.52
CA GLY A 80 -2.68 11.39 7.53
C GLY A 80 -3.71 10.26 7.61
N ARG A 81 -3.43 9.09 7.04
CA ARG A 81 -4.33 7.93 7.13
C ARG A 81 -4.34 7.27 8.50
N ARG A 82 -3.30 7.46 9.33
CA ARG A 82 -3.14 6.71 10.59
C ARG A 82 -4.24 6.99 11.62
N PRO A 83 -4.71 8.24 11.85
CA PRO A 83 -5.86 8.49 12.70
C PRO A 83 -7.15 7.81 12.21
N LEU A 84 -7.36 7.72 10.89
CA LEU A 84 -8.51 7.03 10.29
C LEU A 84 -8.41 5.52 10.51
N LEU A 85 -7.23 4.94 10.22
CA LEU A 85 -6.95 3.53 10.44
C LEU A 85 -7.04 3.15 11.92
N GLN A 86 -6.70 4.05 12.85
CA GLN A 86 -6.88 3.81 14.28
C GLN A 86 -8.35 3.65 14.67
N LEU A 87 -9.28 4.32 13.99
CA LEU A 87 -10.72 4.13 14.23
C LEU A 87 -11.22 2.78 13.66
N LEU A 88 -10.70 2.36 12.51
CA LEU A 88 -11.08 1.12 11.83
C LEU A 88 -10.45 -0.13 12.48
N HIS A 89 -9.14 -0.11 12.68
CA HIS A 89 -8.34 -1.18 13.27
C HIS A 89 -7.31 -0.61 14.26
N PRO A 90 -7.69 -0.45 15.54
CA PRO A 90 -6.83 0.09 16.59
C PRO A 90 -5.52 -0.67 16.70
N LEU A 91 -4.42 0.07 16.93
CA LEU A 91 -3.09 -0.46 17.28
C LEU A 91 -2.56 -1.52 16.31
N CYS A 92 -2.99 -1.50 15.06
CA CYS A 92 -2.56 -2.46 14.06
C CYS A 92 -1.06 -2.30 13.76
N SER A 93 -0.28 -3.35 14.02
CA SER A 93 1.15 -3.42 13.65
C SER A 93 1.41 -3.28 12.15
N ARG A 94 0.38 -3.49 11.33
CA ARG A 94 0.42 -3.24 9.88
C ARG A 94 0.55 -1.75 9.54
N TYR A 95 0.00 -0.87 10.38
CA TYR A 95 -0.09 0.57 10.13
C TYR A 95 0.81 1.39 11.05
N LEU A 96 1.23 0.80 12.17
CA LEU A 96 2.05 1.40 13.20
C LEU A 96 3.30 0.55 13.40
N THR A 97 4.47 1.19 13.30
CA THR A 97 5.74 0.50 13.54
C THR A 97 5.87 0.11 15.03
N PRO A 98 6.76 -0.83 15.38
CA PRO A 98 7.05 -1.11 16.79
C PRO A 98 7.44 0.13 17.60
N THR A 99 8.17 1.07 16.98
CA THR A 99 8.52 2.37 17.58
C THR A 99 7.29 3.22 17.84
N ASP A 100 6.33 3.26 16.90
CA ASP A 100 5.08 4.00 17.04
C ASP A 100 4.23 3.41 18.17
N LEU A 101 4.08 2.09 18.20
CA LEU A 101 3.36 1.37 19.25
C LEU A 101 3.98 1.62 20.63
N ASN A 102 5.31 1.57 20.72
CA ASN A 102 6.03 1.90 21.95
C ASN A 102 5.81 3.37 22.39
N CYS A 103 5.79 4.31 21.43
CA CYS A 103 5.46 5.70 21.73
C CYS A 103 4.02 5.83 22.24
N LEU A 104 3.05 5.16 21.61
CA LEU A 104 1.65 5.17 22.03
C LEU A 104 1.45 4.50 23.39
N LYS A 105 2.25 3.49 23.74
CA LYS A 105 2.26 2.83 25.06
C LYS A 105 2.91 3.69 26.16
N TYR A 106 3.64 4.76 25.81
CA TYR A 106 4.30 5.64 26.79
C TYR A 106 3.33 6.13 27.87
N SER A 107 3.76 6.00 29.13
CA SER A 107 3.04 6.45 30.32
C SER A 107 4.08 6.86 31.39
N VAL A 108 3.65 7.63 32.38
CA VAL A 108 4.50 8.09 33.49
C VAL A 108 4.15 7.23 34.71
N PRO A 109 4.99 6.27 35.13
CA PRO A 109 4.63 5.29 36.16
C PRO A 109 4.19 5.90 37.49
N SER A 110 4.77 7.04 37.88
CA SER A 110 4.41 7.73 39.12
C SER A 110 3.01 8.37 39.11
N LEU A 111 2.37 8.48 37.94
CA LEU A 111 1.04 9.04 37.76
C LEU A 111 -0.04 7.95 37.52
N VAL A 112 0.36 6.68 37.39
CA VAL A 112 -0.56 5.56 37.22
C VAL A 112 -1.11 5.14 38.60
N SER A 113 -2.43 5.06 38.72
CA SER A 113 -3.09 4.59 39.93
C SER A 113 -2.73 3.14 40.23
N LYS A 114 -2.59 2.77 41.52
CA LYS A 114 -2.13 1.44 41.97
C LYS A 114 -2.95 0.27 41.40
N ASP A 115 -4.20 0.50 41.01
CA ASP A 115 -5.08 -0.54 40.45
C ASP A 115 -4.74 -0.89 38.98
N GLU A 116 -4.14 0.03 38.20
CA GLU A 116 -3.74 -0.20 36.79
C GLU A 116 -2.33 -0.76 36.62
N ALA A 117 -1.54 -0.80 37.71
CA ALA A 117 -0.15 -1.27 37.68
C ALA A 117 0.00 -2.80 37.49
N SER A 118 -1.10 -3.55 37.61
CA SER A 118 -1.10 -5.01 37.51
C SER A 118 -1.07 -5.54 36.06
N GLU A 119 -1.47 -4.74 35.07
CA GLU A 119 -1.50 -5.13 33.65
C GLU A 119 -0.34 -4.55 32.81
N SER A 120 0.34 -3.49 33.26
CA SER A 120 1.34 -2.78 32.44
C SER A 120 2.82 -3.02 32.82
N ALA A 121 3.14 -4.05 33.59
CA ALA A 121 4.48 -4.25 34.14
C ALA A 121 5.51 -4.79 33.12
N THR A 122 5.79 -4.06 32.03
CA THR A 122 7.06 -4.19 31.31
C THR A 122 8.03 -3.19 31.92
N LYS A 123 8.88 -3.66 32.84
CA LYS A 123 10.00 -2.88 33.37
C LYS A 123 10.92 -2.49 32.19
N VAL A 124 10.89 -1.23 31.79
CA VAL A 124 11.84 -0.69 30.82
C VAL A 124 13.17 -0.53 31.54
N ASN A 125 14.04 -1.54 31.45
CA ASN A 125 15.43 -1.41 31.87
C ASN A 125 16.20 -0.81 30.69
N LEU A 126 16.54 0.48 30.82
CA LEU A 126 17.28 1.22 29.81
C LEU A 126 18.78 1.00 30.09
N ASP A 127 19.34 -0.08 29.54
CA ASP A 127 20.73 -0.20 29.07
C ASP A 127 21.11 -1.68 28.87
N SER A 128 21.09 -2.15 27.62
CA SER A 128 22.08 -3.08 27.04
C SER A 128 21.64 -3.55 25.64
N LYS A 129 22.63 -3.93 24.85
CA LYS A 129 22.59 -4.31 23.44
C LYS A 129 21.60 -5.44 23.13
N LEU A 130 21.18 -5.42 21.86
CA LEU A 130 20.68 -6.54 21.04
C LEU A 130 21.11 -7.91 21.57
N ASP A 131 20.13 -8.80 21.75
CA ASP A 131 20.17 -10.16 21.21
C ASP A 131 18.78 -10.80 21.23
N ASP A 132 18.58 -11.67 20.25
CA ASP A 132 17.37 -12.40 19.85
C ASP A 132 16.64 -13.12 21.00
N VAL A 133 15.31 -12.97 21.05
CA VAL A 133 14.42 -14.03 21.56
C VAL A 133 13.15 -14.10 20.72
N ALA A 134 12.87 -15.30 20.22
CA ALA A 134 11.71 -15.67 19.44
C ALA A 134 10.40 -15.55 20.23
N ASP A 135 9.42 -14.85 19.67
CA ASP A 135 8.07 -14.75 20.23
C ASP A 135 7.22 -15.95 19.82
N LYS A 136 6.71 -16.65 20.84
CA LYS A 136 5.54 -17.51 20.73
C LYS A 136 4.30 -16.65 20.91
N GLU A 137 3.35 -16.80 20.00
CA GLU A 137 2.02 -16.21 20.12
C GLU A 137 1.38 -16.54 21.47
N HIS A 138 1.00 -15.50 22.22
CA HIS A 138 0.05 -15.57 23.31
C HIS A 138 -1.02 -14.50 23.06
N GLY A 139 -2.24 -14.95 22.74
CA GLY A 139 -3.42 -14.10 22.62
C GLY A 139 -3.83 -13.49 23.95
N GLY A 140 -3.29 -12.32 24.26
CA GLY A 140 -3.63 -11.55 25.46
C GLY A 140 -3.64 -10.03 25.20
N SER A 141 -4.79 -9.40 25.38
CA SER A 141 -4.98 -7.98 25.73
C SER A 141 -4.08 -6.92 25.06
N GLU A 142 -3.80 -6.99 23.75
CA GLU A 142 -2.91 -6.02 23.08
C GLU A 142 -3.62 -4.79 22.47
N ASP A 143 -4.95 -4.72 22.51
CA ASP A 143 -5.73 -3.81 21.67
C ASP A 143 -6.17 -2.47 22.31
N THR A 144 -5.79 -2.22 23.57
CA THR A 144 -6.31 -1.04 24.30
C THR A 144 -5.19 -0.18 24.85
N LEU A 145 -5.25 1.12 24.53
CA LEU A 145 -4.44 2.13 25.22
C LEU A 145 -5.11 2.45 26.56
N VAL A 146 -4.37 2.26 27.65
CA VAL A 146 -4.84 2.58 29.00
C VAL A 146 -4.65 4.08 29.30
N ALA A 147 -5.65 4.68 29.94
CA ALA A 147 -5.62 6.06 30.43
C ALA A 147 -6.38 6.14 31.76
N SER A 148 -5.76 6.77 32.76
CA SER A 148 -6.15 6.66 34.19
C SER A 148 -7.58 7.10 34.52
N ASP A 149 -8.16 7.96 33.68
CA ASP A 149 -9.50 8.54 33.87
C ASP A 149 -10.43 8.26 32.67
N SER A 150 -10.15 7.24 31.84
CA SER A 150 -11.04 6.86 30.74
C SER A 150 -12.05 5.80 31.20
N LYS A 151 -13.34 6.15 31.18
CA LYS A 151 -14.44 5.28 31.64
C LYS A 151 -15.26 4.71 30.49
N LYS A 152 -15.12 5.27 29.29
CA LYS A 152 -15.87 4.81 28.12
C LYS A 152 -15.22 3.56 27.52
N ASP A 153 -16.05 2.57 27.26
CA ASP A 153 -15.66 1.38 26.51
C ASP A 153 -15.04 1.76 25.13
N PRO A 154 -13.88 1.21 24.76
CA PRO A 154 -13.21 1.51 23.49
C PRO A 154 -14.08 1.28 22.26
N PHE A 155 -14.90 0.23 22.24
CA PHE A 155 -15.78 -0.05 21.09
C PHE A 155 -16.86 1.03 20.96
N LYS A 156 -17.54 1.38 22.06
CA LYS A 156 -18.52 2.49 22.09
C LYS A 156 -17.92 3.83 21.69
N ARG A 157 -16.69 4.13 22.13
CA ARG A 157 -15.98 5.36 21.72
C ARG A 157 -15.80 5.41 20.20
N ARG A 158 -15.30 4.32 19.60
CA ARG A 158 -15.15 4.24 18.14
C ARG A 158 -16.50 4.34 17.42
N GLN A 159 -17.56 3.73 17.96
CA GLN A 159 -18.91 3.82 17.39
C GLN A 159 -19.41 5.26 17.34
N GLU A 160 -19.14 6.04 18.40
CA GLU A 160 -19.52 7.45 18.42
C GLU A 160 -18.68 8.31 17.47
N LEU A 161 -17.37 8.04 17.37
CA LEU A 161 -16.44 8.85 16.57
C LEU A 161 -16.44 8.52 15.08
N LEU A 162 -16.79 7.29 14.70
CA LEU A 162 -16.78 6.84 13.31
C LEU A 162 -18.19 6.71 12.73
N VAL A 163 -19.14 6.12 13.48
CA VAL A 163 -20.50 5.83 12.99
C VAL A 163 -21.45 7.00 13.27
N LYS A 164 -21.60 7.41 14.54
CA LYS A 164 -22.56 8.48 14.90
C LYS A 164 -22.15 9.87 14.42
N SER A 165 -20.88 10.07 14.07
CA SER A 165 -20.36 11.28 13.45
C SER A 165 -20.55 11.32 11.94
N GLU A 166 -21.03 10.23 11.34
CA GLU A 166 -21.15 10.03 9.88
C GLU A 166 -19.83 10.07 9.12
N LEU A 167 -18.68 10.10 9.81
CA LEU A 167 -17.35 10.05 9.20
C LEU A 167 -17.21 8.85 8.26
N PHE A 168 -17.76 7.69 8.65
CA PHE A 168 -17.67 6.48 7.83
C PHE A 168 -18.38 6.61 6.48
N GLU A 169 -19.52 7.32 6.39
CA GLU A 169 -20.25 7.50 5.13
C GLU A 169 -19.41 8.30 4.15
N VAL A 170 -18.86 9.43 4.62
CA VAL A 170 -18.01 10.29 3.81
C VAL A 170 -16.72 9.57 3.44
N LEU A 171 -16.16 8.77 4.35
CA LEU A 171 -14.97 7.97 4.08
C LEU A 171 -15.22 6.91 3.00
N ILE A 172 -16.32 6.17 3.08
CA ILE A 172 -16.70 5.16 2.07
C ILE A 172 -16.92 5.85 0.72
N GLU A 173 -17.66 6.96 0.67
CA GLU A 173 -17.89 7.69 -0.58
C GLU A 173 -16.56 8.18 -1.17
N THR A 174 -15.69 8.76 -0.35
CA THR A 174 -14.35 9.20 -0.80
C THR A 174 -13.53 8.01 -1.31
N CYS A 175 -13.64 6.83 -0.70
CA CYS A 175 -13.00 5.62 -1.20
C CYS A 175 -13.57 5.19 -2.57
N ILE A 176 -14.90 5.19 -2.72
CA ILE A 176 -15.60 4.84 -3.98
C ILE A 176 -15.14 5.75 -5.12
N GLU A 177 -15.12 7.07 -4.90
CA GLU A 177 -14.74 8.06 -5.90
C GLU A 177 -13.27 7.94 -6.35
N ASN A 178 -12.41 7.35 -5.52
CA ASN A 178 -10.96 7.32 -5.73
C ASN A 178 -10.37 5.89 -5.79
N VAL A 179 -11.20 4.85 -5.97
CA VAL A 179 -10.79 3.43 -5.99
C VAL A 179 -9.58 3.18 -6.88
N GLY A 180 -9.61 3.67 -8.12
CA GLY A 180 -8.57 3.39 -9.12
C GLY A 180 -7.18 3.82 -8.65
N GLU A 181 -7.08 5.00 -8.02
CA GLU A 181 -5.82 5.51 -7.50
C GLU A 181 -5.46 4.85 -6.16
N LEU A 182 -6.42 4.78 -5.21
CA LEU A 182 -6.19 4.22 -3.87
C LEU A 182 -5.60 2.80 -3.94
N LEU A 183 -6.20 1.94 -4.76
CA LEU A 183 -5.83 0.54 -4.88
C LEU A 183 -4.37 0.35 -5.37
N ARG A 184 -3.86 1.31 -6.14
CA ARG A 184 -2.52 1.27 -6.77
C ARG A 184 -1.45 2.03 -5.98
N THR A 185 -1.79 2.65 -4.85
CA THR A 185 -0.84 3.40 -4.01
C THR A 185 -0.39 2.60 -2.81
N ASN A 186 0.79 2.93 -2.27
CA ASN A 186 1.33 2.21 -1.12
C ASN A 186 0.50 2.43 0.16
N PHE A 187 -0.07 3.62 0.33
CA PHE A 187 -0.75 4.05 1.55
C PHE A 187 -2.28 4.01 1.43
N GLY A 188 -2.82 4.47 0.30
CA GLY A 188 -4.28 4.52 0.08
C GLY A 188 -4.95 3.15 0.14
N LYS A 189 -4.24 2.11 -0.30
CA LYS A 189 -4.70 0.72 -0.25
C LYS A 189 -5.03 0.24 1.17
N ASP A 190 -4.39 0.79 2.20
CA ASP A 190 -4.59 0.40 3.59
C ASP A 190 -5.99 0.80 4.07
N VAL A 191 -6.37 2.05 3.79
CA VAL A 191 -7.71 2.58 4.12
C VAL A 191 -8.77 1.83 3.32
N LEU A 192 -8.53 1.65 2.01
CA LEU A 192 -9.45 0.95 1.13
C LEU A 192 -9.71 -0.48 1.61
N TYR A 193 -8.66 -1.19 2.02
CA TYR A 193 -8.78 -2.52 2.60
C TYR A 193 -9.65 -2.51 3.87
N GLU A 194 -9.29 -1.69 4.86
CA GLU A 194 -9.96 -1.73 6.17
C GLU A 194 -11.44 -1.39 6.05
N VAL A 195 -11.79 -0.41 5.22
CA VAL A 195 -13.18 -0.07 4.92
C VAL A 195 -13.90 -1.24 4.23
N SER A 196 -13.24 -1.89 3.27
CA SER A 196 -13.85 -2.98 2.51
C SER A 196 -14.09 -4.26 3.32
N VAL A 197 -13.25 -4.56 4.31
CA VAL A 197 -13.43 -5.70 5.22
C VAL A 197 -14.28 -5.35 6.44
N GLY A 198 -14.73 -4.10 6.57
CA GLY A 198 -15.58 -3.63 7.66
C GLY A 198 -14.83 -3.30 8.96
N GLY A 199 -13.50 -3.13 8.90
CA GLY A 199 -12.64 -2.86 10.04
C GLY A 199 -12.48 -4.04 11.00
N LYS A 200 -11.69 -3.85 12.07
CA LYS A 200 -11.44 -4.91 13.05
C LYS A 200 -12.73 -5.37 13.73
N ASN A 201 -12.94 -6.69 13.78
CA ASN A 201 -14.12 -7.35 14.35
C ASN A 201 -15.43 -6.99 13.62
N ASN A 202 -15.38 -6.78 12.30
CA ASN A 202 -16.55 -6.38 11.49
C ASN A 202 -17.26 -5.16 12.06
N PHE A 203 -16.49 -4.18 12.54
CA PHE A 203 -16.98 -2.99 13.21
C PHE A 203 -18.05 -2.22 12.38
N LEU A 204 -18.01 -2.32 11.05
CA LEU A 204 -18.94 -1.68 10.11
C LEU A 204 -20.04 -2.63 9.58
N GLU A 205 -20.34 -3.74 10.24
CA GLU A 205 -21.38 -4.70 9.79
C GLU A 205 -22.78 -4.08 9.61
N GLY A 206 -23.09 -2.97 10.29
CA GLY A 206 -24.39 -2.28 10.16
C GLY A 206 -24.56 -1.40 8.91
N VAL A 207 -23.53 -1.27 8.06
CA VAL A 207 -23.51 -0.35 6.90
C VAL A 207 -23.12 -1.08 5.61
N THR A 208 -23.55 -2.35 5.52
CA THR A 208 -23.20 -3.31 4.47
C THR A 208 -23.53 -2.84 3.06
N ASP A 209 -24.65 -2.16 2.85
CA ASP A 209 -25.08 -1.73 1.51
C ASP A 209 -24.03 -0.82 0.85
N ARG A 210 -23.48 0.13 1.60
CA ARG A 210 -22.45 1.07 1.10
C ARG A 210 -21.11 0.37 0.88
N ILE A 211 -20.79 -0.61 1.73
CA ILE A 211 -19.61 -1.46 1.55
C ILE A 211 -19.76 -2.33 0.28
N HIS A 212 -20.95 -2.84 -0.03
CA HIS A 212 -21.20 -3.58 -1.27
C HIS A 212 -21.05 -2.69 -2.52
N VAL A 213 -21.45 -1.42 -2.46
CA VAL A 213 -21.17 -0.46 -3.54
C VAL A 213 -19.66 -0.29 -3.72
N LEU A 214 -18.89 -0.18 -2.64
CA LEU A 214 -17.43 -0.12 -2.70
C LEU A 214 -16.83 -1.41 -3.28
N HIS A 215 -17.31 -2.59 -2.86
CA HIS A 215 -16.90 -3.87 -3.44
C HIS A 215 -17.12 -3.90 -4.94
N ASN A 216 -18.29 -3.46 -5.40
CA ASN A 216 -18.60 -3.39 -6.81
C ASN A 216 -17.70 -2.38 -7.55
N ALA A 217 -17.40 -1.22 -6.96
CA ALA A 217 -16.50 -0.24 -7.55
C ALA A 217 -15.07 -0.80 -7.75
N ILE A 218 -14.55 -1.51 -6.74
CA ILE A 218 -13.26 -2.21 -6.81
C ILE A 218 -13.30 -3.31 -7.88
N ALA A 219 -14.36 -4.11 -7.91
CA ALA A 219 -14.51 -5.18 -8.90
C ALA A 219 -14.65 -4.63 -10.33
N CYS A 220 -15.35 -3.51 -10.52
CA CYS A 220 -15.46 -2.82 -11.81
C CYS A 220 -14.10 -2.27 -12.27
N ASP A 221 -13.31 -1.68 -11.38
CA ASP A 221 -11.93 -1.24 -11.73
C ASP A 221 -11.07 -2.44 -12.13
N ALA A 222 -11.20 -3.57 -11.44
CA ALA A 222 -10.47 -4.78 -11.73
C ALA A 222 -10.93 -5.52 -12.99
N ALA A 223 -12.16 -5.28 -13.45
CA ALA A 223 -12.71 -5.83 -14.68
C ALA A 223 -12.29 -5.05 -15.94
N ARG A 224 -11.66 -3.88 -15.80
CA ARG A 224 -11.16 -3.08 -16.93
C ARG A 224 -10.13 -3.87 -17.72
N PRO A 225 -10.10 -3.78 -19.07
CA PRO A 225 -9.12 -4.49 -19.86
C PRO A 225 -7.69 -4.02 -19.57
N ARG A 226 -6.71 -4.88 -19.81
CA ARG A 226 -5.29 -4.49 -19.81
C ARG A 226 -5.06 -3.49 -20.95
N THR A 227 -4.48 -2.33 -20.64
CA THR A 227 -4.13 -1.29 -21.62
C THR A 227 -2.63 -1.00 -21.58
N ASP A 228 -2.03 -0.69 -22.74
CA ASP A 228 -0.61 -0.34 -22.84
C ASP A 228 -0.30 1.11 -22.43
N ASP A 229 -1.27 2.04 -22.55
CA ASP A 229 -1.08 3.49 -22.38
C ASP A 229 -1.69 4.07 -21.10
N GLY A 230 -2.11 3.22 -20.15
CA GLY A 230 -2.80 3.61 -18.92
C GLY A 230 -2.13 3.08 -17.65
N ASP A 231 -2.82 3.24 -16.51
CA ASP A 231 -2.40 2.64 -15.24
C ASP A 231 -2.31 1.12 -15.36
N GLU A 232 -1.36 0.52 -14.62
CA GLU A 232 -1.25 -0.94 -14.55
C GLU A 232 -2.59 -1.55 -14.12
N HIS A 233 -2.98 -2.63 -14.80
CA HIS A 233 -4.21 -3.37 -14.49
C HIS A 233 -4.24 -3.80 -13.01
N ALA A 234 -5.41 -3.79 -12.37
CA ALA A 234 -5.53 -4.02 -10.92
C ALA A 234 -4.97 -5.39 -10.48
N PHE A 235 -5.11 -6.45 -11.28
CA PHE A 235 -4.51 -7.75 -10.96
C PHE A 235 -3.00 -7.84 -11.25
N ASP A 236 -2.43 -6.89 -11.98
CA ASP A 236 -1.01 -6.90 -12.34
C ASP A 236 -0.19 -5.87 -11.55
N ASN A 237 -0.83 -4.85 -10.99
CA ASN A 237 -0.16 -3.86 -10.16
C ASN A 237 0.23 -4.43 -8.80
N TYR A 238 1.42 -4.05 -8.33
CA TYR A 238 2.07 -4.59 -7.14
C TYR A 238 1.22 -4.41 -5.86
N HIS A 239 0.65 -3.23 -5.67
CA HIS A 239 -0.12 -2.91 -4.47
C HIS A 239 -1.52 -3.51 -4.55
N SER A 240 -2.20 -3.30 -5.68
CA SER A 240 -3.57 -3.72 -5.87
C SER A 240 -3.75 -5.24 -5.84
N SER A 241 -2.89 -6.01 -6.50
CA SER A 241 -2.98 -7.47 -6.53
C SER A 241 -2.90 -8.11 -5.14
N ARG A 242 -1.98 -7.63 -4.30
CA ARG A 242 -1.83 -8.07 -2.89
C ARG A 242 -3.02 -7.67 -2.04
N THR A 243 -3.49 -6.44 -2.19
CA THR A 243 -4.67 -5.96 -1.46
C THR A 243 -5.91 -6.76 -1.86
N ILE A 244 -6.14 -6.98 -3.16
CA ILE A 244 -7.25 -7.79 -3.67
C ILE A 244 -7.16 -9.23 -3.15
N ARG A 245 -5.99 -9.88 -3.22
CA ARG A 245 -5.81 -11.23 -2.64
C ARG A 245 -6.21 -11.22 -1.17
N ARG A 246 -5.70 -10.28 -0.38
CA ARG A 246 -6.03 -10.18 1.05
C ARG A 246 -7.54 -10.03 1.27
N MET A 247 -8.19 -9.15 0.50
CA MET A 247 -9.65 -8.96 0.57
C MET A 247 -10.44 -10.23 0.19
N ILE A 248 -9.96 -11.05 -0.76
CA ILE A 248 -10.61 -12.34 -1.09
C ILE A 248 -10.55 -13.31 0.10
N LEU A 249 -9.41 -13.35 0.80
CA LEU A 249 -9.20 -14.23 1.95
C LEU A 249 -10.04 -13.79 3.16
N ASP A 250 -10.13 -12.48 3.38
CA ASP A 250 -10.73 -11.91 4.59
C ASP A 250 -12.21 -11.53 4.44
N CYS A 251 -12.72 -11.35 3.21
CA CYS A 251 -14.09 -10.90 2.96
C CYS A 251 -14.80 -11.74 1.88
N PRO A 252 -15.59 -12.77 2.27
CA PRO A 252 -16.32 -13.62 1.33
C PRO A 252 -17.30 -12.86 0.43
N ALA A 253 -17.95 -11.81 0.93
CA ALA A 253 -18.85 -10.98 0.14
C ALA A 253 -18.13 -10.23 -0.98
N PHE A 254 -16.94 -9.70 -0.70
CA PHE A 254 -16.09 -9.09 -1.71
C PHE A 254 -15.64 -10.15 -2.73
N ALA A 255 -15.18 -11.32 -2.27
CA ALA A 255 -14.77 -12.41 -3.16
C ALA A 255 -15.87 -12.81 -4.14
N ALA A 256 -17.11 -13.01 -3.66
CA ALA A 256 -18.24 -13.31 -4.53
C ALA A 256 -18.51 -12.19 -5.56
N THR A 257 -18.42 -10.93 -5.14
CA THR A 257 -18.62 -9.76 -6.01
C THR A 257 -17.53 -9.67 -7.08
N LEU A 258 -16.26 -9.82 -6.67
CA LEU A 258 -15.13 -9.79 -7.58
C LEU A 258 -15.17 -10.94 -8.58
N TRP A 259 -15.55 -12.14 -8.14
CA TRP A 259 -15.68 -13.32 -8.99
C TRP A 259 -16.65 -13.03 -10.14
N LYS A 260 -17.88 -12.68 -9.79
CA LYS A 260 -18.96 -12.39 -10.74
C LYS A 260 -18.63 -11.25 -11.70
N THR A 261 -18.01 -10.19 -11.21
CA THR A 261 -17.80 -8.98 -12.01
C THR A 261 -16.53 -9.02 -12.86
N ALA A 262 -15.45 -9.65 -12.38
CA ALA A 262 -14.12 -9.54 -12.99
C ALA A 262 -13.48 -10.88 -13.44
N LEU A 263 -13.85 -12.01 -12.85
CA LEU A 263 -13.09 -13.27 -13.03
C LEU A 263 -13.86 -14.38 -13.75
N GLU A 264 -15.16 -14.50 -13.53
CA GLU A 264 -16.00 -15.56 -14.11
C GLU A 264 -15.86 -15.58 -15.64
N GLY A 265 -15.47 -16.75 -16.17
CA GLY A 265 -15.20 -16.97 -17.61
C GLY A 265 -13.90 -16.36 -18.14
N LYS A 266 -13.09 -15.74 -17.27
CA LYS A 266 -11.86 -15.00 -17.63
C LYS A 266 -10.61 -15.52 -16.92
N CYS A 267 -10.69 -16.59 -16.11
CA CYS A 267 -9.58 -17.05 -15.28
C CYS A 267 -8.31 -17.36 -16.10
N LYS A 268 -8.46 -17.90 -17.32
CA LYS A 268 -7.31 -18.18 -18.20
C LYS A 268 -6.48 -16.93 -18.54
N LEU A 269 -7.08 -15.74 -18.61
CA LEU A 269 -6.37 -14.48 -18.86
C LEU A 269 -5.46 -14.07 -17.69
N TYR A 270 -5.81 -14.54 -16.50
CA TYR A 270 -5.19 -14.16 -15.24
C TYR A 270 -4.39 -15.31 -14.60
N ALA A 271 -4.35 -16.48 -15.22
CA ALA A 271 -3.74 -17.70 -14.68
C ALA A 271 -2.20 -17.74 -14.73
N ASP A 272 -1.57 -16.89 -15.54
CA ASP A 272 -0.13 -16.61 -15.47
C ASP A 272 0.05 -15.24 -14.80
N GLY A 273 1.26 -14.98 -14.33
CA GLY A 273 1.63 -13.63 -13.97
C GLY A 273 1.41 -13.28 -12.48
N PHE A 274 1.44 -11.99 -12.16
CA PHE A 274 1.05 -11.45 -10.86
C PHE A 274 -0.43 -11.72 -10.59
N SER A 275 -1.25 -11.68 -11.64
CA SER A 275 -2.67 -11.94 -11.57
C SER A 275 -3.02 -13.35 -11.11
N SER A 276 -2.11 -14.32 -11.28
CA SER A 276 -2.34 -15.71 -10.85
C SER A 276 -2.52 -15.84 -9.34
N MET A 277 -1.88 -14.96 -8.56
CA MET A 277 -2.02 -14.89 -7.11
C MET A 277 -3.45 -14.53 -6.67
N VAL A 278 -4.16 -13.74 -7.48
CA VAL A 278 -5.57 -13.39 -7.23
C VAL A 278 -6.46 -14.63 -7.39
N LEU A 279 -6.19 -15.47 -8.39
CA LEU A 279 -6.92 -16.74 -8.58
C LEU A 279 -6.58 -17.75 -7.48
N ALA A 280 -5.29 -17.85 -7.11
CA ALA A 280 -4.84 -18.73 -6.03
C ALA A 280 -5.54 -18.40 -4.69
N ALA A 281 -5.82 -17.12 -4.43
CA ALA A 281 -6.54 -16.70 -3.24
C ALA A 281 -7.92 -17.37 -3.07
N TYR A 282 -8.63 -17.69 -4.16
CA TYR A 282 -9.91 -18.41 -4.07
C TYR A 282 -9.72 -19.86 -3.62
N LEU A 283 -8.63 -20.51 -4.04
CA LEU A 283 -8.28 -21.87 -3.63
C LEU A 283 -7.79 -21.89 -2.17
N GLU A 284 -7.13 -20.82 -1.74
CA GLU A 284 -6.58 -20.65 -0.39
C GLU A 284 -7.63 -20.19 0.63
N SER A 285 -8.77 -19.64 0.16
CA SER A 285 -9.78 -19.03 1.02
C SER A 285 -10.23 -19.95 2.15
N PRO A 286 -10.32 -19.48 3.41
CA PRO A 286 -10.84 -20.27 4.51
C PRO A 286 -12.35 -20.58 4.34
N ASN A 287 -13.05 -19.80 3.52
CA ASN A 287 -14.48 -19.98 3.28
C ASN A 287 -14.74 -21.01 2.16
N SER A 288 -15.49 -22.07 2.46
CA SER A 288 -15.81 -23.12 1.49
C SER A 288 -16.64 -22.61 0.32
N GLY A 289 -17.57 -21.68 0.55
CA GLY A 289 -18.36 -21.06 -0.50
C GLY A 289 -17.50 -20.31 -1.51
N VAL A 290 -16.47 -19.59 -1.06
CA VAL A 290 -15.51 -18.92 -1.94
C VAL A 290 -14.70 -19.93 -2.79
N LYS A 291 -14.27 -21.04 -2.18
CA LYS A 291 -13.61 -22.14 -2.91
C LYS A 291 -14.51 -22.76 -3.96
N ASP A 292 -15.75 -23.08 -3.59
CA ASP A 292 -16.72 -23.75 -4.45
C ASP A 292 -17.12 -22.89 -5.65
N LEU A 293 -17.23 -21.57 -5.47
CA LEU A 293 -17.46 -20.60 -6.56
C LEU A 293 -16.42 -20.72 -7.68
N ALA A 294 -15.15 -20.90 -7.32
CA ALA A 294 -14.04 -20.89 -8.28
C ALA A 294 -13.64 -22.28 -8.80
N LYS A 295 -14.04 -23.34 -8.09
CA LYS A 295 -13.54 -24.70 -8.31
C LYS A 295 -13.68 -25.19 -9.74
N SER A 296 -14.85 -25.02 -10.35
CA SER A 296 -15.12 -25.56 -11.70
C SER A 296 -14.28 -24.91 -12.79
N GLU A 297 -13.93 -23.62 -12.64
CA GLU A 297 -13.14 -22.89 -13.64
C GLU A 297 -11.63 -23.01 -13.37
N LEU A 298 -11.21 -23.08 -12.11
CA LEU A 298 -9.80 -23.16 -11.74
C LEU A 298 -9.24 -24.59 -11.82
N GLN A 299 -10.02 -25.64 -11.56
CA GLN A 299 -9.52 -27.02 -11.58
C GLN A 299 -8.87 -27.42 -12.92
N PRO A 300 -9.47 -27.14 -14.09
CA PRO A 300 -8.82 -27.45 -15.38
C PRO A 300 -7.49 -26.70 -15.59
N LEU A 301 -7.35 -25.50 -15.02
CA LEU A 301 -6.12 -24.70 -15.11
C LEU A 301 -5.01 -25.27 -14.21
N ILE A 302 -5.39 -25.86 -13.06
CA ILE A 302 -4.48 -26.58 -12.16
C ILE A 302 -4.03 -27.89 -12.81
N ASP A 303 -4.99 -28.68 -13.31
CA ASP A 303 -4.71 -29.97 -13.95
C ASP A 303 -3.84 -29.79 -15.20
N GLY A 304 -4.04 -28.70 -15.94
CA GLY A 304 -3.22 -28.30 -17.07
C GLY A 304 -1.86 -27.69 -16.69
N GLY A 305 -1.54 -27.55 -15.39
CA GLY A 305 -0.28 -27.00 -14.88
C GLY A 305 -0.08 -25.50 -15.14
N ILE A 306 -1.13 -24.78 -15.56
CA ILE A 306 -1.10 -23.35 -15.85
C ILE A 306 -1.12 -22.56 -14.55
N LEU A 307 -2.09 -22.87 -13.67
CA LEU A 307 -2.20 -22.27 -12.35
C LEU A 307 -1.50 -23.17 -11.33
N LYS A 308 -0.54 -22.61 -10.60
CA LYS A 308 0.16 -23.33 -9.52
C LYS A 308 -0.38 -22.85 -8.17
N PRO A 309 -1.04 -23.71 -7.38
CA PRO A 309 -1.32 -23.43 -5.98
C PRO A 309 -0.02 -23.12 -5.24
N GLN A 310 0.00 -22.12 -4.37
CA GLN A 310 1.19 -21.81 -3.58
C GLN A 310 1.29 -22.73 -2.35
N ASP A 311 2.47 -23.31 -2.12
CA ASP A 311 2.76 -24.08 -0.89
C ASP A 311 3.16 -23.11 0.24
N HIS A 312 2.30 -23.00 1.26
CA HIS A 312 2.37 -21.99 2.34
C HIS A 312 3.57 -22.06 3.32
N LYS A 313 4.66 -22.77 3.03
CA LYS A 313 5.79 -22.87 3.99
C LYS A 313 6.71 -21.65 4.07
N ALA A 314 6.49 -20.59 3.28
CA ALA A 314 7.43 -19.46 3.20
C ALA A 314 6.83 -18.07 3.51
N GLU A 315 5.51 -17.89 3.59
CA GLU A 315 4.90 -16.55 3.72
C GLU A 315 4.67 -16.09 5.17
N GLU A 316 4.78 -16.97 6.16
CA GLU A 316 4.59 -16.62 7.58
C GLU A 316 5.65 -15.62 8.08
N LYS A 317 6.80 -15.51 7.39
CA LYS A 317 7.82 -14.47 7.64
C LYS A 317 7.53 -13.12 6.97
N SER A 318 6.62 -13.04 5.98
CA SER A 318 6.34 -11.79 5.25
C SER A 318 5.20 -10.96 5.85
N ALA A 319 4.42 -11.53 6.78
CA ALA A 319 3.32 -10.82 7.42
C ALA A 319 3.78 -9.77 8.46
N MET A 320 5.08 -9.75 8.81
CA MET A 320 5.62 -8.96 9.91
C MET A 320 6.75 -8.00 9.50
N GLU A 321 6.71 -7.38 8.32
CA GLU A 321 7.62 -6.29 7.99
C GLU A 321 6.91 -5.14 7.26
N CYS A 322 6.35 -4.22 8.03
CA CYS A 322 6.08 -2.85 7.58
C CYS A 322 6.89 -1.87 8.43
N SER A 323 8.21 -1.85 8.21
CA SER A 323 9.06 -0.76 8.69
C SER A 323 9.09 0.34 7.64
N SER A 324 8.80 1.56 8.09
CA SER A 324 8.56 2.79 7.33
C SER A 324 9.80 3.43 6.69
N ASP A 325 10.81 2.63 6.37
CA ASP A 325 11.97 3.06 5.60
C ASP A 325 11.74 2.71 4.12
N GLU A 326 12.08 3.66 3.25
CA GLU A 326 12.17 3.57 1.78
C GLU A 326 13.21 2.50 1.31
N SER A 327 13.50 1.51 2.15
CA SER A 327 14.55 0.49 2.02
C SER A 327 14.10 -0.88 2.55
N SER A 328 12.80 -1.14 2.72
CA SER A 328 12.32 -2.49 3.02
C SER A 328 12.73 -3.43 1.89
N GLU A 329 13.60 -4.39 2.23
CA GLU A 329 14.04 -5.45 1.32
C GLU A 329 12.84 -6.35 1.02
N LEU A 330 12.10 -6.00 -0.04
CA LEU A 330 11.11 -6.89 -0.64
C LEU A 330 11.78 -8.22 -0.95
N SER A 331 11.14 -9.33 -0.55
CA SER A 331 11.69 -10.67 -0.70
C SER A 331 12.13 -10.94 -2.15
N ASP A 332 13.15 -11.78 -2.33
CA ASP A 332 13.74 -12.09 -3.64
C ASP A 332 12.73 -12.59 -4.69
N THR A 333 11.58 -13.10 -4.24
CA THR A 333 10.48 -13.56 -5.12
C THR A 333 9.78 -12.40 -5.86
N ASP A 334 9.60 -11.25 -5.22
CA ASP A 334 8.90 -10.08 -5.78
C ASP A 334 9.75 -9.31 -6.77
N THR A 335 11.06 -9.25 -6.50
CA THR A 335 12.06 -8.73 -7.43
C THR A 335 12.15 -9.63 -8.68
N GLY A 336 11.99 -10.94 -8.50
CA GLY A 336 12.04 -11.94 -9.57
C GLY A 336 10.95 -11.76 -10.62
N TYR A 337 9.72 -11.42 -10.22
CA TYR A 337 8.62 -11.27 -11.18
C TYR A 337 8.72 -10.01 -12.04
N HIS A 338 8.96 -8.83 -11.45
CA HIS A 338 9.12 -7.60 -12.26
C HIS A 338 10.30 -7.73 -13.22
N ALA A 339 11.37 -8.40 -12.78
CA ALA A 339 12.46 -8.75 -13.66
C ALA A 339 12.02 -9.68 -14.80
N LYS A 340 11.14 -10.67 -14.54
CA LYS A 340 10.56 -11.53 -15.60
C LYS A 340 9.72 -10.74 -16.62
N LYS A 341 8.89 -9.78 -16.18
CA LYS A 341 8.11 -8.92 -17.11
C LYS A 341 9.03 -8.07 -17.98
N ALA A 342 9.98 -7.36 -17.37
CA ALA A 342 10.98 -6.56 -18.09
C ALA A 342 11.80 -7.42 -19.07
N TYR A 343 12.14 -8.65 -18.68
CA TYR A 343 12.83 -9.62 -19.54
C TYR A 343 11.97 -10.08 -20.72
N LYS A 344 10.66 -10.33 -20.52
CA LYS A 344 9.70 -10.62 -21.61
C LYS A 344 9.60 -9.44 -22.60
N ASP A 345 9.56 -8.21 -22.11
CA ASP A 345 9.50 -6.99 -22.95
C ASP A 345 10.80 -6.75 -23.75
N LEU A 346 11.94 -7.13 -23.19
CA LEU A 346 13.23 -7.12 -23.91
C LEU A 346 13.25 -8.19 -25.01
N LYS A 347 12.81 -9.42 -24.71
CA LYS A 347 12.73 -10.53 -25.69
C LYS A 347 11.77 -10.28 -26.84
N SER A 348 10.65 -9.61 -26.59
CA SER A 348 9.68 -9.27 -27.62
C SER A 348 10.13 -8.10 -28.51
N GLY A 349 11.23 -7.42 -28.17
CA GLY A 349 11.71 -6.23 -28.87
C GLY A 349 10.93 -4.95 -28.55
N LYS A 350 9.98 -5.00 -27.59
CA LYS A 350 9.27 -3.81 -27.09
C LYS A 350 10.25 -2.81 -26.44
N LEU A 351 11.28 -3.32 -25.80
CA LEU A 351 12.40 -2.53 -25.27
C LEU A 351 13.71 -2.95 -25.95
N VAL A 352 14.43 -1.97 -26.51
CA VAL A 352 15.64 -2.21 -27.30
C VAL A 352 16.82 -1.47 -26.71
N ALA A 353 17.90 -2.21 -26.42
CA ALA A 353 19.14 -1.64 -25.90
C ALA A 353 20.11 -1.19 -27.01
N ARG A 354 20.02 -1.73 -28.22
CA ARG A 354 20.94 -1.42 -29.32
C ARG A 354 20.54 -0.13 -30.04
N PHE A 355 21.42 0.87 -29.98
CA PHE A 355 21.21 2.21 -30.56
C PHE A 355 22.04 2.46 -31.84
N GLY A 356 23.02 1.61 -32.14
CA GLY A 356 23.82 1.66 -33.36
C GLY A 356 24.53 0.34 -33.64
N THR A 357 25.53 0.36 -34.53
CA THR A 357 26.31 -0.83 -34.89
C THR A 357 27.06 -1.41 -33.69
N ASP A 358 27.75 -0.56 -32.92
CA ASP A 358 28.51 -0.90 -31.70
C ASP A 358 28.20 0.06 -30.52
N ARG A 359 26.96 0.57 -30.46
CA ARG A 359 26.51 1.47 -29.38
C ARG A 359 25.21 1.01 -28.78
N PHE A 360 25.16 1.00 -27.44
CA PHE A 360 24.04 0.53 -26.66
C PHE A 360 23.62 1.56 -25.61
N ARG A 361 22.33 1.56 -25.25
CA ARG A 361 21.74 2.40 -24.22
C ARG A 361 20.88 1.55 -23.30
N CYS A 362 20.88 1.86 -22.01
CA CYS A 362 19.95 1.24 -21.07
C CYS A 362 18.54 1.83 -21.27
N PRO A 363 17.52 1.04 -21.71
CA PRO A 363 16.15 1.52 -21.88
C PRO A 363 15.48 1.93 -20.56
N PHE A 364 16.03 1.52 -19.42
CA PHE A 364 15.48 1.79 -18.10
C PHE A 364 16.08 3.03 -17.41
N CYS A 365 17.04 3.70 -18.06
CA CYS A 365 17.59 4.96 -17.58
C CYS A 365 16.85 6.16 -18.18
N PRO A 366 16.63 7.24 -17.41
CA PRO A 366 15.98 8.45 -17.90
C PRO A 366 16.82 9.10 -19.01
N GLU A 367 16.16 9.67 -20.03
CA GLU A 367 16.80 10.18 -21.26
C GLU A 367 17.93 11.19 -20.99
N LYS A 368 17.78 12.03 -19.96
CA LYS A 368 18.82 13.01 -19.55
C LYS A 368 20.11 12.38 -18.99
N LYS A 369 20.10 11.07 -18.69
CA LYS A 369 21.23 10.28 -18.17
C LYS A 369 21.56 9.07 -19.07
N GLN A 370 20.95 8.96 -20.25
CA GLN A 370 21.27 7.87 -21.18
C GLN A 370 22.61 8.14 -21.85
N LEU A 371 23.63 7.41 -21.40
CA LEU A 371 24.96 7.39 -22.01
C LEU A 371 25.00 6.35 -23.13
N ASP A 372 25.80 6.63 -24.15
CA ASP A 372 26.18 5.64 -25.16
C ASP A 372 27.25 4.74 -24.54
N TYR A 373 26.96 3.45 -24.43
CA TYR A 373 27.86 2.44 -23.90
C TYR A 373 28.36 1.52 -25.02
N ARG A 374 29.60 1.03 -24.90
CA ARG A 374 30.00 -0.23 -25.55
C ARG A 374 29.32 -1.41 -24.84
N TYR A 375 29.21 -2.55 -25.50
CA TYR A 375 28.50 -3.73 -24.96
C TYR A 375 28.95 -4.12 -23.54
N ARG A 376 30.27 -4.21 -23.32
CA ARG A 376 30.86 -4.56 -22.02
C ARG A 376 30.63 -3.49 -20.94
N GLU A 377 30.48 -2.24 -21.34
CA GLU A 377 30.21 -1.12 -20.43
C GLU A 377 28.74 -1.08 -20.03
N LEU A 378 27.83 -1.41 -20.96
CA LEU A 378 26.42 -1.56 -20.66
C LEU A 378 26.19 -2.69 -19.66
N ILE A 379 26.81 -3.86 -19.86
CA ILE A 379 26.73 -4.98 -18.92
C ILE A 379 27.16 -4.54 -17.51
N ARG A 380 28.32 -3.88 -17.39
CA ARG A 380 28.79 -3.36 -16.09
C ARG A 380 27.81 -2.38 -15.49
N HIS A 381 27.26 -1.46 -16.28
CA HIS A 381 26.27 -0.50 -15.82
C HIS A 381 25.03 -1.20 -15.23
N VAL A 382 24.45 -2.17 -15.94
CA VAL A 382 23.20 -2.82 -15.50
C VAL A 382 23.43 -3.73 -14.30
N ILE A 383 24.59 -4.38 -14.17
CA ILE A 383 24.96 -5.15 -12.98
C ILE A 383 25.09 -4.23 -11.77
N VAL A 384 25.86 -3.13 -11.89
CA VAL A 384 26.09 -2.19 -10.78
C VAL A 384 24.77 -1.56 -10.33
N VAL A 385 23.92 -1.14 -11.27
CA VAL A 385 22.60 -0.57 -10.94
C VAL A 385 21.67 -1.64 -10.37
N GLY A 386 21.69 -2.87 -10.89
CA GLY A 386 20.91 -4.01 -10.39
C GLY A 386 21.30 -4.45 -8.97
N ALA A 387 22.54 -4.21 -8.56
CA ALA A 387 23.06 -4.47 -7.22
C ALA A 387 23.03 -3.25 -6.28
N SER A 388 22.66 -2.07 -6.76
CA SER A 388 22.64 -0.84 -5.98
C SER A 388 21.47 -0.77 -4.97
N ARG A 389 21.50 0.22 -4.08
CA ARG A 389 20.40 0.57 -3.15
C ARG A 389 19.31 1.45 -3.80
N ARG A 390 19.18 1.43 -5.13
CA ARG A 390 18.14 2.20 -5.85
C ARG A 390 16.75 1.58 -5.62
N PRO A 391 15.66 2.29 -6.00
CA PRO A 391 14.31 1.73 -5.91
C PRO A 391 14.23 0.35 -6.57
N TRP A 392 13.52 -0.59 -5.94
CA TRP A 392 13.50 -2.00 -6.33
C TRP A 392 13.05 -2.22 -7.78
N LYS A 393 12.10 -1.44 -8.31
CA LYS A 393 11.69 -1.50 -9.73
C LYS A 393 12.86 -1.22 -10.68
N VAL A 394 13.69 -0.23 -10.32
CA VAL A 394 14.90 0.11 -11.08
C VAL A 394 15.89 -1.06 -11.02
N ARG A 395 16.12 -1.63 -9.82
CA ARG A 395 16.99 -2.80 -9.65
C ARG A 395 16.51 -4.00 -10.45
N ALA A 396 15.21 -4.33 -10.38
CA ALA A 396 14.60 -5.45 -11.10
C ALA A 396 14.74 -5.31 -12.62
N ASN A 397 14.46 -4.12 -13.17
CA ASN A 397 14.62 -3.84 -14.59
C ASN A 397 16.07 -3.97 -15.07
N HIS A 398 17.04 -3.49 -14.28
CA HIS A 398 18.46 -3.59 -14.63
C HIS A 398 18.97 -5.04 -14.47
N ARG A 399 18.49 -5.80 -13.48
CA ARG A 399 18.76 -7.25 -13.37
C ARG A 399 18.19 -8.02 -14.57
N ALA A 400 16.99 -7.67 -15.04
CA ALA A 400 16.38 -8.27 -16.23
C ALA A 400 17.22 -8.00 -17.48
N LEU A 401 17.69 -6.76 -17.65
CA LEU A 401 18.55 -6.40 -18.77
C LEU A 401 19.91 -7.10 -18.71
N ALA A 402 20.53 -7.16 -17.52
CA ALA A 402 21.78 -7.90 -17.31
C ALA A 402 21.61 -9.35 -17.77
N LYS A 403 20.56 -10.02 -17.28
CA LYS A 403 20.24 -11.39 -17.68
C LYS A 403 20.05 -11.51 -19.19
N HIS A 404 19.27 -10.63 -19.82
CA HIS A 404 19.02 -10.68 -21.26
C HIS A 404 20.29 -10.52 -22.10
N LEU A 405 21.17 -9.59 -21.72
CA LEU A 405 22.46 -9.40 -22.38
C LEU A 405 23.36 -10.64 -22.18
N GLU A 406 23.46 -11.16 -20.96
CA GLU A 406 24.31 -12.31 -20.64
C GLU A 406 23.82 -13.63 -21.23
N THR A 407 22.50 -13.87 -21.28
CA THR A 407 21.96 -15.17 -21.71
C THR A 407 21.55 -15.23 -23.18
N ASP A 408 20.92 -14.18 -23.71
CA ASP A 408 20.34 -14.21 -25.06
C ASP A 408 21.23 -13.52 -26.10
N HIS A 409 22.19 -12.69 -25.64
CA HIS A 409 23.03 -11.86 -26.50
C HIS A 409 24.51 -11.87 -26.10
N ALA A 410 24.98 -12.96 -25.47
CA ALA A 410 26.37 -13.11 -25.05
C ALA A 410 27.40 -12.83 -26.18
N ASP A 411 27.05 -13.19 -27.42
CA ASP A 411 27.89 -13.05 -28.62
C ASP A 411 27.67 -11.73 -29.39
N ALA A 412 26.86 -10.82 -28.86
CA ALA A 412 26.58 -9.51 -29.48
C ALA A 412 27.81 -8.60 -29.77
N PRO A 413 28.98 -8.73 -29.10
CA PRO A 413 30.18 -7.96 -29.49
C PRO A 413 30.67 -8.21 -30.92
N GLY A 414 30.18 -9.26 -31.60
CA GLY A 414 30.60 -9.63 -32.97
C GLY A 414 29.49 -10.01 -33.94
N SER A 415 28.20 -9.93 -33.57
CA SER A 415 27.09 -10.33 -34.47
C SER A 415 25.89 -9.38 -34.47
N SER A 416 25.11 -9.41 -35.55
CA SER A 416 23.87 -8.66 -35.77
C SER A 416 22.66 -9.21 -34.98
N SER A 417 22.87 -10.02 -33.94
CA SER A 417 21.82 -10.78 -33.24
C SER A 417 20.84 -9.95 -32.41
N MET A 418 21.23 -8.75 -31.94
CA MET A 418 20.31 -7.86 -31.22
C MET A 418 19.50 -6.98 -32.17
N PRO A 419 18.17 -6.86 -31.99
CA PRO A 419 17.33 -5.97 -32.80
C PRO A 419 17.82 -4.53 -32.68
N LEU A 420 18.06 -3.88 -33.82
CA LEU A 420 18.36 -2.45 -33.89
C LEU A 420 17.07 -1.68 -33.63
N ARG A 421 17.14 -0.62 -32.83
CA ARG A 421 16.03 0.32 -32.66
C ARG A 421 15.75 0.98 -34.02
N GLN A 422 14.83 0.43 -34.81
CA GLN A 422 14.49 0.98 -36.13
C GLN A 422 14.12 2.45 -35.95
N ALA A 423 14.88 3.33 -36.59
CA ALA A 423 14.82 4.78 -36.41
C ALA A 423 13.51 5.40 -36.98
N GLU A 424 12.54 4.63 -37.46
CA GLU A 424 11.39 5.16 -38.18
C GLU A 424 10.28 5.73 -37.27
N ALA A 425 10.07 5.22 -36.05
CA ALA A 425 8.95 5.69 -35.21
C ALA A 425 9.16 7.08 -34.57
N LEU A 426 10.42 7.46 -34.31
CA LEU A 426 10.74 8.79 -33.74
C LEU A 426 11.08 9.85 -34.78
N TYR A 427 11.43 9.45 -36.02
CA TYR A 427 11.67 10.38 -37.12
C TYR A 427 10.33 10.88 -37.72
N LEU A 428 9.34 10.00 -37.88
CA LEU A 428 8.02 10.37 -38.41
C LEU A 428 7.17 11.20 -37.42
N SER A 429 7.32 11.00 -36.11
CA SER A 429 6.65 11.83 -35.09
C SER A 429 7.26 13.22 -34.93
N LYS A 430 8.56 13.39 -35.23
CA LYS A 430 9.22 14.70 -35.29
C LYS A 430 8.85 15.48 -36.55
N ILE A 431 8.67 14.83 -37.70
CA ILE A 431 8.21 15.48 -38.95
C ILE A 431 6.74 15.93 -38.84
N LYS A 432 5.86 15.13 -38.22
CA LYS A 432 4.47 15.54 -37.97
C LYS A 432 4.35 16.73 -37.01
N ARG A 433 5.26 16.87 -36.03
CA ARG A 433 5.30 18.05 -35.13
C ARG A 433 5.92 19.29 -35.77
N SER A 434 6.88 19.15 -36.69
CA SER A 434 7.48 20.30 -37.39
C SER A 434 6.60 20.84 -38.52
N GLN A 435 5.76 20.00 -39.14
CA GLN A 435 4.83 20.43 -40.20
C GLN A 435 3.51 21.00 -39.65
N ALA A 436 3.13 20.71 -38.40
CA ALA A 436 1.96 21.31 -37.75
C ALA A 436 2.20 22.75 -37.24
N GLY A 437 3.46 23.21 -37.19
CA GLY A 437 3.83 24.54 -36.69
C GLY A 437 3.91 25.64 -37.76
N ALA A 438 3.64 25.34 -39.03
CA ALA A 438 3.80 26.29 -40.13
C ALA A 438 2.54 26.40 -40.99
N ARG A 439 1.50 27.09 -40.49
CA ARG A 439 0.54 27.84 -41.30
C ARG A 439 -0.39 28.67 -40.43
N SER A 440 -0.28 30.00 -40.57
CA SER A 440 -1.35 31.02 -40.52
C SER A 440 -0.87 32.31 -39.83
N THR A 441 0.00 33.07 -40.50
CA THR A 441 0.03 34.53 -40.36
C THR A 441 -0.76 35.13 -41.52
N CYS A 442 -2.07 35.32 -41.33
CA CYS A 442 -2.81 36.28 -42.14
C CYS A 442 -2.72 37.65 -41.44
N LYS A 443 -2.01 38.57 -42.09
CA LYS A 443 -1.95 40.00 -41.77
C LYS A 443 -3.34 40.60 -41.97
N LEU A 444 -3.84 41.34 -40.96
CA LEU A 444 -4.78 42.44 -41.19
C LEU A 444 -3.97 43.72 -41.34
N SER A 445 -4.19 44.41 -42.46
CA SER A 445 -3.61 45.71 -42.77
C SER A 445 -4.70 46.77 -42.62
N ARG A 446 -4.39 47.80 -41.82
CA ARG A 446 -5.03 49.12 -41.65
C ARG A 446 -6.46 49.19 -41.13
#